data_AF-A0AAV2YRF9-F1
#
_entry.id   AF-A0AAV2YRF9-F1
#
_cell.length_a   1.000
_cell.length_b   1.000
_cell.length_c   1.000
_cell.angle_alpha   90.00
_cell.angle_beta   90.00
_cell.angle_gamma   90.00
#
_symmetry.space_group_name_H-M   'P 1'
#
loop_
_entity.id
_entity.type
_entity.pdbx_description
1 polymer ?
#
loop_
_entity_poly.entity_id
_entity_poly.type
_entity_poly.pdbx_seq_one_letter_code
_entity_poly.pdbx_strand_id
1 'polypeptide(L)'
;MLQRNLDDDDACAAVVARFVAEDEKNAVTVDQAASGLTGAISLSSRFMRESFARFPELLLMDTTHKTNRNNYQLCTFMVADEYGDGRVVQHSVFETNGDWHMTKALDHLVRTNADAVQSLWSTKISRMFPRVRVLICHFHVIKYLKLSSGKNHTADSIDREALDNIEHNMVYARSEEVYTEERESLRILCQRANILKFFYYMERNWHDCQDKWVMNRRAKLPHFSTHTNNPLESFFGKLKGVVSSQSTMHELLKATISHQRRVVNEVVHRNKIEQRINPSYDAELRMVLRFTTHYIADKIAGQYASALNKADRFQFEEDAESDSVVVHGRNSSYNLGLAAFSCTCGFSCAMRLPCQHMMAYRHKSPKFSTVITVEMIADSSVDLSRIGFQFHLFKRKRYAEEGSSDDADEDPWLTAAERYKEACRLTHAIKDELADVTSEREFRETSAIPVNIDNSHWCAIVAHIREKRLAYYDPTENSETVLAHVCRDLCVSGFDKFKVVNDPRPIQFDGHNCGVYILLKFWSTVWTHISDSFQLPDLSSLTALEKLRYEMLHYILNGNTENRVTATETEVEDTCTATNEEESKDA
;
A
#
# COMPACT_ATOMS: atom_id res chain seq x y z
N MET A 1 16.69 31.55 -42.50
CA MET A 1 15.62 30.59 -42.89
C MET A 1 15.19 29.85 -41.63
N LEU A 2 13.90 29.82 -41.31
CA LEU A 2 13.35 29.02 -40.22
C LEU A 2 12.56 27.87 -40.83
N GLN A 3 13.18 26.71 -41.00
CA GLN A 3 12.40 25.46 -41.02
C GLN A 3 11.90 25.27 -39.58
N ARG A 4 10.60 25.42 -39.37
CA ARG A 4 9.96 25.06 -38.09
C ARG A 4 10.10 23.54 -37.92
N ASN A 5 10.32 23.09 -36.69
CA ASN A 5 10.38 21.67 -36.31
C ASN A 5 8.99 21.01 -36.27
N LEU A 6 8.12 21.31 -37.25
CA LEU A 6 6.72 20.87 -37.30
C LEU A 6 6.59 19.36 -37.03
N ASP A 7 7.46 18.54 -37.63
CA ASP A 7 7.53 17.09 -37.43
C ASP A 7 7.77 16.65 -35.96
N ASP A 8 8.63 17.34 -35.20
CA ASP A 8 8.88 17.03 -33.77
C ASP A 8 7.77 17.58 -32.88
N ASP A 9 7.23 18.77 -33.22
CA ASP A 9 6.11 19.39 -32.50
C ASP A 9 4.81 18.56 -32.67
N ASP A 10 4.51 18.12 -33.90
CA ASP A 10 3.39 17.24 -34.24
C ASP A 10 3.59 15.83 -33.66
N ALA A 11 4.82 15.29 -33.68
CA ALA A 11 5.13 14.03 -33.00
C ALA A 11 4.96 14.13 -31.48
N CYS A 12 5.30 15.27 -30.87
CA CYS A 12 5.03 15.54 -29.45
C CYS A 12 3.53 15.59 -29.17
N ALA A 13 2.76 16.32 -29.98
CA ALA A 13 1.31 16.38 -29.88
C ALA A 13 0.69 14.98 -30.00
N ALA A 14 1.14 14.16 -30.95
CA ALA A 14 0.69 12.78 -31.11
C ALA A 14 1.11 11.85 -29.95
N VAL A 15 2.25 12.09 -29.28
CA VAL A 15 2.65 11.35 -28.06
C VAL A 15 1.74 11.75 -26.89
N VAL A 16 1.47 13.05 -26.72
CA VAL A 16 0.59 13.60 -25.68
C VAL A 16 -0.86 13.12 -25.86
N ALA A 17 -1.40 13.20 -27.08
CA ALA A 17 -2.77 12.78 -27.38
C ALA A 17 -2.98 11.28 -27.12
N ARG A 18 -2.04 10.42 -27.54
CA ARG A 18 -2.08 8.98 -27.22
C ARG A 18 -2.01 8.71 -25.72
N PHE A 19 -1.16 9.44 -24.99
CA PHE A 19 -1.07 9.30 -23.53
C PHE A 19 -2.39 9.65 -22.82
N VAL A 20 -3.10 10.70 -23.25
CA VAL A 20 -4.44 11.02 -22.72
C VAL A 20 -5.48 9.98 -23.13
N ALA A 21 -5.44 9.49 -24.37
CA ALA A 21 -6.37 8.47 -24.88
C ALA A 21 -6.16 7.05 -24.30
N GLU A 22 -5.06 6.79 -23.59
CA GLU A 22 -4.73 5.47 -23.05
C GLU A 22 -5.44 5.12 -21.72
N ASP A 23 -5.85 6.11 -20.92
CA ASP A 23 -6.70 5.94 -19.73
C ASP A 23 -7.31 7.30 -19.37
N GLU A 24 -8.62 7.35 -19.08
CA GLU A 24 -9.39 8.57 -18.75
C GLU A 24 -8.78 9.42 -17.61
N LYS A 25 -7.97 8.80 -16.73
CA LYS A 25 -7.32 9.44 -15.59
C LYS A 25 -5.89 9.87 -15.88
N ASN A 26 -5.35 9.64 -17.09
CA ASN A 26 -4.11 10.26 -17.53
C ASN A 26 -4.35 11.75 -17.80
N ALA A 27 -3.51 12.60 -17.23
CA ALA A 27 -3.66 14.05 -17.28
C ALA A 27 -2.42 14.74 -17.86
N VAL A 28 -2.64 15.81 -18.62
CA VAL A 28 -1.60 16.65 -19.21
C VAL A 28 -1.92 18.14 -19.03
N THR A 29 -0.91 18.97 -18.73
CA THR A 29 -0.97 20.41 -19.05
C THR A 29 0.07 20.73 -20.11
N VAL A 30 -0.28 21.59 -21.07
CA VAL A 30 0.68 22.29 -21.92
C VAL A 30 0.50 23.79 -21.64
N ASP A 31 1.52 24.42 -21.06
CA ASP A 31 1.51 25.86 -20.73
C ASP A 31 2.41 26.63 -21.70
N GLN A 32 1.82 27.62 -22.38
CA GLN A 32 2.53 28.50 -23.29
C GLN A 32 3.29 29.60 -22.51
N ALA A 33 4.54 29.85 -22.86
CA ALA A 33 5.33 30.96 -22.34
C ALA A 33 4.97 32.28 -23.04
N ALA A 34 5.39 33.41 -22.47
CA ALA A 34 5.17 34.74 -23.06
C ALA A 34 5.85 34.95 -24.44
N SER A 35 6.75 34.05 -24.83
CA SER A 35 7.36 33.96 -26.16
C SER A 35 6.42 33.39 -27.24
N GLY A 36 5.26 32.85 -26.86
CA GLY A 36 4.38 32.08 -27.74
C GLY A 36 4.82 30.63 -27.96
N LEU A 37 5.95 30.21 -27.37
CA LEU A 37 6.43 28.82 -27.40
C LEU A 37 5.87 28.02 -26.22
N THR A 38 5.94 26.69 -26.31
CA THR A 38 5.56 25.78 -25.22
C THR A 38 6.55 25.89 -24.06
N GLY A 39 6.20 26.64 -23.01
CA GLY A 39 7.07 26.83 -21.85
C GLY A 39 7.16 25.59 -20.96
N ALA A 40 6.04 24.90 -20.75
CA ALA A 40 5.99 23.68 -19.95
C ALA A 40 5.04 22.61 -20.54
N ILE A 41 5.46 21.34 -20.46
CA ILE A 41 4.58 20.17 -20.64
C ILE A 41 4.64 19.37 -19.34
N SER A 42 3.51 19.12 -18.69
CA SER A 42 3.41 18.31 -17.46
C SER A 42 2.53 17.09 -17.68
N LEU A 43 3.00 15.91 -17.28
CA LEU A 43 2.37 14.61 -17.48
C LEU A 43 2.20 13.88 -16.14
N SER A 44 0.98 13.43 -15.82
CA SER A 44 0.72 12.50 -14.72
C SER A 44 -0.26 11.42 -15.18
N SER A 45 0.19 10.17 -15.20
CA SER A 45 -0.65 9.02 -15.51
C SER A 45 -1.63 8.70 -14.37
N ARG A 46 -2.63 7.86 -14.65
CA ARG A 46 -3.49 7.28 -13.61
C ARG A 46 -2.70 6.71 -12.44
N PHE A 47 -1.76 5.81 -12.69
CA PHE A 47 -0.94 5.18 -11.66
C PHE A 47 -0.08 6.20 -10.88
N MET A 48 0.42 7.23 -11.57
CA MET A 48 1.16 8.34 -10.95
C MET A 48 0.27 9.12 -9.96
N ARG A 49 -0.98 9.39 -10.32
CA ARG A 49 -1.97 10.07 -9.46
C ARG A 49 -2.40 9.18 -8.29
N GLU A 50 -2.72 7.92 -8.56
CA GLU A 50 -3.05 6.91 -7.53
C GLU A 50 -1.88 6.70 -6.55
N SER A 51 -0.63 6.75 -7.02
CA SER A 51 0.57 6.73 -6.16
C SER A 51 0.70 7.99 -5.29
N PHE A 52 0.45 9.18 -5.82
CA PHE A 52 0.48 10.42 -5.02
C PHE A 52 -0.64 10.47 -3.98
N ALA A 53 -1.85 10.03 -4.35
CA ALA A 53 -2.99 9.98 -3.44
C ALA A 53 -2.78 9.00 -2.27
N ARG A 54 -2.02 7.92 -2.49
CA ARG A 54 -1.67 6.94 -1.44
C ARG A 54 -0.45 7.33 -0.61
N PHE A 55 0.53 8.05 -1.18
CA PHE A 55 1.78 8.43 -0.50
C PHE A 55 2.06 9.95 -0.52
N PRO A 56 1.12 10.82 -0.07
CA PRO A 56 1.27 12.27 -0.16
C PRO A 56 2.26 12.87 0.85
N GLU A 57 2.75 12.11 1.83
CA GLU A 57 3.46 12.64 2.99
C GLU A 57 4.92 13.08 2.70
N LEU A 58 5.56 12.50 1.68
CA LEU A 58 6.91 12.88 1.24
C LEU A 58 6.99 13.00 -0.29
N LEU A 59 7.13 14.23 -0.77
CA LEU A 59 7.34 14.55 -2.18
C LEU A 59 8.81 14.92 -2.45
N LEU A 60 9.53 14.03 -3.13
CA LEU A 60 10.85 14.29 -3.71
C LEU A 60 10.68 15.03 -5.05
N MET A 61 11.56 15.98 -5.33
CA MET A 61 11.57 16.74 -6.58
C MET A 61 13.02 17.05 -6.99
N ASP A 62 13.33 16.87 -8.26
CA ASP A 62 14.62 17.22 -8.84
C ASP A 62 14.49 17.50 -10.35
N THR A 63 15.49 18.12 -10.96
CA THR A 63 15.50 18.54 -12.37
C THR A 63 16.80 18.17 -13.06
N THR A 64 16.70 17.60 -14.26
CA THR A 64 17.85 17.11 -15.01
C THR A 64 17.94 17.69 -16.42
N HIS A 65 19.17 18.03 -16.82
CA HIS A 65 19.50 18.61 -18.13
C HIS A 65 20.09 17.56 -19.09
N LYS A 66 20.33 17.98 -20.34
CA LYS A 66 20.96 17.18 -21.43
C LYS A 66 20.15 15.94 -21.83
N THR A 67 18.83 16.08 -21.89
CA THR A 67 17.86 15.02 -22.23
C THR A 67 17.19 15.21 -23.60
N ASN A 68 17.41 16.34 -24.26
CA ASN A 68 16.89 16.68 -25.58
C ASN A 68 17.76 17.79 -26.23
N ARG A 69 17.64 17.93 -27.56
CA ARG A 69 18.33 18.90 -28.41
C ARG A 69 17.91 20.35 -28.21
N ASN A 70 16.69 20.58 -27.70
CA ASN A 70 16.16 21.91 -27.43
C ASN A 70 16.68 22.48 -26.08
N ASN A 71 17.50 21.72 -25.34
CA ASN A 71 18.02 22.05 -24.01
C ASN A 71 16.96 22.27 -22.91
N TYR A 72 15.73 21.81 -23.15
CA TYR A 72 14.67 21.80 -22.13
C TYR A 72 15.07 20.87 -20.97
N GLN A 73 14.53 21.14 -19.79
CA GLN A 73 14.90 20.47 -18.56
C GLN A 73 13.78 19.55 -18.10
N LEU A 74 14.08 18.29 -17.77
CA LEU A 74 13.11 17.36 -17.21
C LEU A 74 13.13 17.47 -15.69
N CYS A 75 12.12 18.11 -15.12
CA CYS A 75 11.75 17.96 -13.72
C CYS A 75 10.97 16.65 -13.52
N THR A 76 11.17 15.99 -12.38
CA THR A 76 10.44 14.79 -12.01
C THR A 76 10.14 14.80 -10.52
N PHE A 77 8.90 14.45 -10.20
CA PHE A 77 8.37 14.33 -8.85
C PHE A 77 8.23 12.86 -8.49
N MET A 78 8.67 12.48 -7.29
CA MET A 78 8.54 11.12 -6.77
C MET A 78 8.00 11.12 -5.34
N VAL A 79 7.32 10.04 -4.98
CA VAL A 79 6.97 9.68 -3.60
C VAL A 79 7.73 8.42 -3.18
N ALA A 80 7.83 8.16 -1.89
CA ALA A 80 8.29 6.88 -1.36
C ALA A 80 7.09 5.95 -1.15
N ASP A 81 7.17 4.69 -1.58
CA ASP A 81 6.06 3.73 -1.51
C ASP A 81 6.19 2.73 -0.35
N GLU A 82 5.26 1.76 -0.28
CA GLU A 82 5.26 0.72 0.74
C GLU A 82 6.44 -0.28 0.64
N TYR A 83 7.26 -0.20 -0.41
CA TYR A 83 8.49 -0.98 -0.57
C TYR A 83 9.76 -0.17 -0.23
N GLY A 84 9.63 1.14 0.05
CA GLY A 84 10.77 2.05 0.13
C GLY A 84 11.39 2.38 -1.23
N ASP A 85 10.71 2.04 -2.34
CA ASP A 85 11.09 2.45 -3.69
C ASP A 85 10.61 3.88 -3.97
N GLY A 86 11.29 4.60 -4.87
CA GLY A 86 10.79 5.85 -5.42
C GLY A 86 9.80 5.61 -6.56
N ARG A 87 8.54 6.03 -6.40
CA ARG A 87 7.51 6.00 -7.45
C ARG A 87 7.34 7.39 -8.04
N VAL A 88 7.37 7.50 -9.37
CA VAL A 88 7.10 8.78 -10.04
C VAL A 88 5.61 9.12 -9.91
N VAL A 89 5.32 10.39 -9.61
CA VAL A 89 3.97 10.96 -9.57
C VAL A 89 3.72 12.05 -10.61
N GLN A 90 4.78 12.65 -11.16
CA GLN A 90 4.68 13.61 -12.27
C GLN A 90 6.02 13.74 -12.99
N HIS A 91 5.97 13.90 -14.32
CA HIS A 91 7.07 14.44 -15.11
C HIS A 91 6.69 15.82 -15.65
N SER A 92 7.66 16.72 -15.73
CA SER A 92 7.45 18.04 -16.34
C SER A 92 8.68 18.50 -17.11
N VAL A 93 8.49 18.91 -18.35
CA VAL A 93 9.56 19.35 -19.25
C VAL A 93 9.42 20.85 -19.47
N PHE A 94 10.47 21.62 -19.16
CA PHE A 94 10.46 23.09 -19.16
C PHE A 94 11.50 23.69 -20.10
N GLU A 95 11.19 24.82 -20.73
CA GLU A 95 12.18 25.62 -21.48
C GLU A 95 13.34 26.08 -20.57
N THR A 96 13.02 26.57 -19.36
CA THR A 96 14.01 26.97 -18.35
C THR A 96 13.57 26.63 -16.92
N ASN A 97 14.52 26.46 -16.00
CA ASN A 97 14.19 26.32 -14.57
C ASN A 97 14.07 27.71 -13.91
N GLY A 98 12.86 28.27 -13.93
CA GLY A 98 12.53 29.52 -13.26
C GLY A 98 11.15 29.45 -12.59
N ASP A 99 10.88 30.36 -11.65
CA ASP A 99 9.69 30.38 -10.77
C ASP A 99 8.37 30.08 -11.49
N TRP A 100 8.15 30.64 -12.68
CA TRP A 100 6.93 30.42 -13.48
C TRP A 100 6.77 28.95 -13.88
N HIS A 101 7.82 28.34 -14.44
CA HIS A 101 7.82 26.93 -14.84
C HIS A 101 7.58 26.00 -13.65
N MET A 102 8.23 26.26 -12.52
CA MET A 102 8.03 25.49 -11.29
C MET A 102 6.63 25.68 -10.70
N THR A 103 6.03 26.88 -10.84
CA THR A 103 4.63 27.12 -10.47
C THR A 103 3.70 26.27 -11.36
N LYS A 104 3.91 26.26 -12.68
CA LYS A 104 3.12 25.40 -13.61
C LYS A 104 3.24 23.91 -13.32
N ALA A 105 4.42 23.46 -12.88
CA ALA A 105 4.63 22.10 -12.38
C ALA A 105 3.69 21.77 -11.22
N LEU A 106 3.71 22.60 -10.19
CA LEU A 106 2.92 22.41 -8.97
C LEU A 106 1.42 22.62 -9.24
N ASP A 107 1.05 23.52 -10.15
CA ASP A 107 -0.33 23.73 -10.61
C ASP A 107 -0.90 22.48 -11.29
N HIS A 108 -0.09 21.69 -12.00
CA HIS A 108 -0.51 20.39 -12.54
C HIS A 108 -0.68 19.36 -11.42
N LEU A 109 0.27 19.26 -10.49
CA LEU A 109 0.21 18.29 -9.38
C LEU A 109 -1.03 18.50 -8.50
N VAL A 110 -1.29 19.75 -8.09
CA VAL A 110 -2.44 20.12 -7.25
C VAL A 110 -3.76 19.87 -7.98
N ARG A 111 -3.86 20.26 -9.26
CA ARG A 111 -5.10 20.14 -10.03
C ARG A 111 -5.45 18.69 -10.36
N THR A 112 -4.45 17.84 -10.62
CA THR A 112 -4.68 16.43 -10.95
C THR A 112 -4.91 15.55 -9.71
N ASN A 113 -4.56 16.02 -8.52
CA ASN A 113 -4.72 15.29 -7.25
C ASN A 113 -5.53 16.09 -6.21
N ALA A 114 -6.49 16.90 -6.67
CA ALA A 114 -7.20 17.88 -5.84
C ALA A 114 -7.78 17.26 -4.55
N ASP A 115 -8.36 16.06 -4.63
CA ASP A 115 -8.98 15.35 -3.51
C ASP A 115 -7.96 14.99 -2.41
N ALA A 116 -6.74 14.61 -2.79
CA ALA A 116 -5.63 14.36 -1.86
C ALA A 116 -5.03 15.66 -1.26
N VAL A 117 -5.23 16.80 -1.93
CA VAL A 117 -4.66 18.11 -1.55
C VAL A 117 -5.65 19.00 -0.79
N GLN A 118 -6.94 18.65 -0.71
CA GLN A 118 -8.00 19.48 -0.11
C GLN A 118 -7.80 19.91 1.36
N SER A 119 -6.83 19.35 2.09
CA SER A 119 -6.55 19.66 3.50
C SER A 119 -5.66 20.91 3.75
N LEU A 120 -5.34 21.74 2.74
CA LEU A 120 -4.15 22.63 2.74
C LEU A 120 -4.23 23.98 1.93
N TRP A 121 -4.58 25.16 2.50
CA TRP A 121 -4.33 26.53 1.92
C TRP A 121 -3.90 27.57 3.00
N SER A 122 -3.04 28.61 2.89
CA SER A 122 -2.00 29.13 1.92
C SER A 122 -0.80 29.74 2.76
N THR A 123 0.37 30.36 2.39
CA THR A 123 1.01 31.17 1.29
C THR A 123 2.57 31.04 1.30
N LYS A 124 3.52 30.90 0.31
CA LYS A 124 3.69 30.67 -1.17
C LYS A 124 4.67 29.50 -1.41
N ILE A 125 4.37 28.61 -2.38
CA ILE A 125 4.60 27.14 -2.31
C ILE A 125 3.86 26.57 -1.10
N SER A 126 4.08 27.13 0.08
CA SER A 126 3.07 27.17 1.15
C SER A 126 1.72 27.81 0.74
N ARG A 127 1.57 28.46 -0.43
CA ARG A 127 0.24 28.84 -1.03
C ARG A 127 -0.57 27.58 -1.35
N MET A 128 0.13 26.56 -1.81
CA MET A 128 -0.40 25.32 -2.35
C MET A 128 -0.38 24.22 -1.28
N PHE A 129 0.57 24.31 -0.32
CA PHE A 129 0.74 23.34 0.76
C PHE A 129 1.25 24.02 2.07
N PRO A 130 0.39 24.59 2.93
CA PRO A 130 0.84 25.44 4.05
C PRO A 130 1.58 24.69 5.16
N ARG A 131 1.27 23.40 5.31
CA ARG A 131 1.90 22.51 6.29
C ARG A 131 3.12 21.77 5.71
N VAL A 132 3.46 21.94 4.43
CA VAL A 132 4.65 21.32 3.83
C VAL A 132 5.91 22.08 4.26
N ARG A 133 6.83 21.35 4.89
CA ARG A 133 8.19 21.81 5.16
C ARG A 133 9.05 21.52 3.93
N VAL A 134 9.58 22.56 3.29
CA VAL A 134 10.53 22.39 2.18
C VAL A 134 11.87 21.90 2.74
N LEU A 135 12.35 20.76 2.22
CA LEU A 135 13.56 20.06 2.66
C LEU A 135 14.59 19.96 1.53
N ILE A 136 15.85 20.32 1.81
CA ILE A 136 16.98 20.19 0.88
C ILE A 136 17.62 18.79 1.02
N CYS A 137 17.86 18.08 -0.09
CA CYS A 137 18.58 16.80 -0.12
C CYS A 137 19.95 16.90 0.59
N HIS A 138 20.27 16.04 1.58
CA HIS A 138 21.53 16.11 2.34
C HIS A 138 22.77 16.00 1.45
N PHE A 139 22.72 15.16 0.40
CA PHE A 139 23.79 15.08 -0.59
C PHE A 139 24.01 16.41 -1.32
N HIS A 140 22.93 17.10 -1.69
CA HIS A 140 23.01 18.43 -2.31
C HIS A 140 23.48 19.51 -1.33
N VAL A 141 23.17 19.40 -0.03
CA VAL A 141 23.74 20.27 1.01
C VAL A 141 25.25 20.08 1.05
N ILE A 142 25.74 18.87 1.39
CA ILE A 142 27.17 18.55 1.55
C ILE A 142 27.96 18.90 0.29
N LYS A 143 27.45 18.55 -0.89
CA LYS A 143 28.06 18.90 -2.20
C LYS A 143 28.17 20.42 -2.40
N TYR A 144 27.17 21.19 -1.98
CA TYR A 144 27.20 22.65 -2.09
C TYR A 144 28.10 23.31 -1.03
N LEU A 145 28.15 22.77 0.19
CA LEU A 145 29.06 23.25 1.24
C LEU A 145 30.52 23.11 0.76
N LYS A 146 30.93 21.92 0.31
CA LYS A 146 32.28 21.65 -0.24
C LYS A 146 32.63 22.50 -1.48
N LEU A 147 31.64 22.81 -2.33
CA LEU A 147 31.81 23.74 -3.45
C LEU A 147 31.92 25.21 -3.01
N SER A 148 31.37 25.56 -1.84
CA SER A 148 31.39 26.92 -1.30
C SER A 148 32.65 27.19 -0.48
N SER A 149 33.08 26.24 0.36
CA SER A 149 34.41 26.28 0.98
C SER A 149 35.48 26.25 -0.12
N GLY A 150 35.37 25.35 -1.10
CA GLY A 150 36.27 25.22 -2.26
C GLY A 150 36.50 26.50 -3.09
N LYS A 151 35.53 27.42 -3.16
CA LYS A 151 35.67 28.70 -3.90
C LYS A 151 36.29 29.83 -3.09
N ASN A 152 36.42 29.68 -1.76
CA ASN A 152 36.80 30.74 -0.84
C ASN A 152 38.22 30.58 -0.26
N HIS A 153 39.05 29.68 -0.82
CA HIS A 153 40.41 29.44 -0.32
C HIS A 153 41.46 29.19 -1.41
N THR A 154 42.71 29.49 -1.08
CA THR A 154 43.92 28.90 -1.69
C THR A 154 44.32 27.66 -0.90
N ALA A 155 44.86 26.62 -1.56
CA ALA A 155 44.84 25.24 -1.06
C ALA A 155 45.64 24.95 0.23
N ASP A 156 46.59 25.81 0.59
CA ASP A 156 47.75 25.40 1.41
C ASP A 156 47.59 25.60 2.93
N SER A 157 46.47 26.12 3.43
CA SER A 157 46.27 26.50 4.84
C SER A 157 45.10 25.82 5.56
N ILE A 158 44.36 24.91 4.90
CA ILE A 158 43.14 24.29 5.44
C ILE A 158 43.36 22.79 5.60
N ASP A 159 43.06 22.29 6.81
CA ASP A 159 42.76 20.87 7.01
C ASP A 159 41.41 20.56 6.32
N ARG A 160 41.50 20.05 5.09
CA ARG A 160 40.35 19.75 4.23
C ARG A 160 39.55 18.56 4.76
N GLU A 161 40.19 17.63 5.48
CA GLU A 161 39.52 16.47 6.07
C GLU A 161 38.73 16.89 7.32
N ALA A 162 39.32 17.69 8.20
CA ALA A 162 38.59 18.28 9.31
C ALA A 162 37.41 19.14 8.84
N LEU A 163 37.58 19.94 7.78
CA LEU A 163 36.49 20.75 7.23
C LEU A 163 35.38 19.88 6.63
N ASP A 164 35.72 18.89 5.81
CA ASP A 164 34.77 17.93 5.22
C ASP A 164 33.98 17.16 6.30
N ASN A 165 34.64 16.81 7.40
CA ASN A 165 34.03 16.11 8.55
C ASN A 165 33.09 17.02 9.34
N ILE A 166 33.48 18.27 9.63
CA ILE A 166 32.60 19.25 10.30
C ILE A 166 31.38 19.56 9.43
N GLU A 167 31.56 19.83 8.13
CA GLU A 167 30.45 20.04 7.18
C GLU A 167 29.48 18.84 7.18
N HIS A 168 29.99 17.61 7.24
CA HIS A 168 29.19 16.39 7.32
C HIS A 168 28.46 16.26 8.67
N ASN A 169 29.15 16.49 9.78
CA ASN A 169 28.59 16.33 11.13
C ASN A 169 27.52 17.39 11.42
N MET A 170 27.69 18.64 10.96
CA MET A 170 26.65 19.67 11.03
C MET A 170 25.36 19.25 10.31
N VAL A 171 25.45 18.56 9.16
CA VAL A 171 24.27 18.06 8.42
C VAL A 171 23.59 16.91 9.17
N TYR A 172 24.36 15.98 9.73
CA TYR A 172 23.84 14.80 10.42
C TYR A 172 23.65 14.96 11.95
N ALA A 173 23.84 16.16 12.49
CA ALA A 173 23.70 16.48 13.91
C ALA A 173 22.33 16.03 14.45
N ARG A 174 22.36 15.19 15.50
CA ARG A 174 21.15 14.53 16.06
C ARG A 174 20.50 15.29 17.21
N SER A 175 21.17 16.33 17.72
CA SER A 175 20.64 17.26 18.73
C SER A 175 21.16 18.67 18.45
N GLU A 176 20.61 19.67 19.13
CA GLU A 176 21.00 21.08 18.90
C GLU A 176 22.38 21.38 19.49
N GLU A 177 22.75 20.68 20.56
CA GLU A 177 24.04 20.76 21.23
C GLU A 177 25.15 20.31 20.28
N VAL A 178 25.02 19.13 19.67
CA VAL A 178 25.95 18.59 18.66
C VAL A 178 26.08 19.53 17.46
N TYR A 179 24.97 20.10 16.97
CA TYR A 179 25.03 21.10 15.90
C TYR A 179 25.82 22.36 16.32
N THR A 180 25.61 22.82 17.56
CA THR A 180 26.25 24.02 18.10
C THR A 180 27.76 23.81 18.32
N GLU A 181 28.15 22.64 18.81
CA GLU A 181 29.55 22.20 18.98
C GLU A 181 30.28 22.14 17.63
N GLU A 182 29.69 21.52 16.61
CA GLU A 182 30.26 21.44 15.27
C GLU A 182 30.31 22.81 14.58
N ARG A 183 29.31 23.67 14.77
CA ARG A 183 29.31 25.06 14.29
C ARG A 183 30.44 25.89 14.93
N GLU A 184 30.73 25.69 16.21
CA GLU A 184 31.85 26.36 16.87
C GLU A 184 33.21 25.79 16.42
N SER A 185 33.29 24.47 16.21
CA SER A 185 34.45 23.84 15.56
C SER A 185 34.71 24.42 14.16
N LEU A 186 33.67 24.64 13.35
CA LEU A 186 33.76 25.32 12.06
C LEU A 186 34.31 26.75 12.23
N ARG A 187 33.81 27.51 13.21
CA ARG A 187 34.26 28.87 13.49
C ARG A 187 35.74 28.92 13.85
N ILE A 188 36.20 28.01 14.73
CA ILE A 188 37.59 27.90 15.17
C ILE A 188 38.51 27.49 14.01
N LEU A 189 38.11 26.49 13.20
CA LEU A 189 38.87 26.08 12.02
C LEU A 189 38.97 27.22 10.99
N CYS A 190 37.86 27.91 10.71
CA CYS A 190 37.84 29.05 9.80
C CYS A 190 38.68 30.24 10.31
N GLN A 191 38.75 30.44 11.62
CA GLN A 191 39.62 31.44 12.24
C GLN A 191 41.09 31.07 12.10
N ARG A 192 41.46 29.81 12.39
CA ARG A 192 42.85 29.30 12.28
C ARG A 192 43.36 29.31 10.83
N ALA A 193 42.53 28.95 9.86
CA ALA A 193 42.88 28.90 8.44
C ALA A 193 42.67 30.23 7.68
N ASN A 194 42.29 31.31 8.38
CA ASN A 194 42.02 32.65 7.83
C ASN A 194 40.90 32.72 6.74
N ILE A 195 39.87 31.88 6.86
CA ILE A 195 38.72 31.82 5.95
C ILE A 195 37.39 32.21 6.60
N LEU A 196 37.40 33.11 7.59
CA LEU A 196 36.16 33.58 8.26
C LEU A 196 35.08 34.14 7.30
N LYS A 197 35.44 34.55 6.08
CA LYS A 197 34.47 34.87 5.01
C LYS A 197 33.54 33.70 4.68
N PHE A 198 34.05 32.46 4.69
CA PHE A 198 33.23 31.26 4.52
C PHE A 198 32.32 31.01 5.73
N PHE A 199 32.81 31.22 6.95
CA PHE A 199 31.97 31.14 8.15
C PHE A 199 30.80 32.15 8.10
N TYR A 200 31.05 33.42 7.82
CA TYR A 200 29.97 34.42 7.69
C TYR A 200 29.03 34.15 6.49
N TYR A 201 29.52 33.49 5.43
CA TYR A 201 28.68 32.98 4.36
C TYR A 201 27.77 31.84 4.85
N MET A 202 28.29 30.89 5.64
CA MET A 202 27.53 29.80 6.24
C MET A 202 26.43 30.30 7.18
N GLU A 203 26.75 31.26 8.05
CA GLU A 203 25.75 31.89 8.94
C GLU A 203 24.56 32.43 8.14
N ARG A 204 24.84 33.34 7.21
CA ARG A 204 23.81 34.10 6.46
C ARG A 204 22.97 33.26 5.48
N ASN A 205 23.48 32.13 5.01
CA ASN A 205 22.83 31.36 3.94
C ASN A 205 22.35 29.97 4.41
N TRP A 206 22.95 29.41 5.45
CA TRP A 206 22.70 28.05 5.91
C TRP A 206 22.20 27.99 7.35
N HIS A 207 22.83 28.67 8.32
CA HIS A 207 22.39 28.64 9.73
C HIS A 207 20.95 29.16 9.91
N ASP A 208 20.63 30.33 9.34
CA ASP A 208 19.28 30.92 9.32
C ASP A 208 18.18 30.00 8.74
N CYS A 209 18.54 28.95 8.01
CA CYS A 209 17.61 27.97 7.47
C CYS A 209 17.89 26.51 7.86
N GLN A 210 18.55 26.27 8.99
CA GLN A 210 18.92 24.93 9.49
C GLN A 210 17.75 23.92 9.55
N ASP A 211 16.53 24.39 9.83
CA ASP A 211 15.28 23.62 9.73
C ASP A 211 15.06 22.92 8.36
N LYS A 212 15.68 23.43 7.29
CA LYS A 212 15.58 22.89 5.93
C LYS A 212 16.65 21.85 5.61
N TRP A 213 17.65 21.58 6.47
CA TRP A 213 18.77 20.70 6.12
C TRP A 213 19.46 19.94 7.26
N VAL A 214 19.32 20.33 8.53
CA VAL A 214 19.93 19.61 9.67
C VAL A 214 19.05 18.46 10.15
N MET A 215 19.65 17.31 10.43
CA MET A 215 18.96 16.07 10.81
C MET A 215 18.05 16.22 12.06
N ASN A 216 18.51 16.87 13.14
CA ASN A 216 17.71 17.04 14.37
C ASN A 216 16.37 17.76 14.12
N ARG A 217 16.37 18.83 13.30
CA ARG A 217 15.19 19.62 12.95
C ARG A 217 14.19 18.86 12.08
N ARG A 218 14.64 17.79 11.42
CA ARG A 218 13.86 16.95 10.51
C ARG A 218 13.25 15.71 11.16
N ALA A 219 13.79 15.26 12.29
CA ALA A 219 13.43 13.99 12.91
C ALA A 219 11.96 13.86 13.38
N LYS A 220 11.17 14.94 13.32
CA LYS A 220 9.73 14.97 13.61
C LYS A 220 8.83 15.07 12.35
N LEU A 221 9.39 14.95 11.15
CA LEU A 221 8.69 15.03 9.87
C LEU A 221 8.60 13.65 9.21
N PRO A 222 7.50 13.30 8.50
CA PRO A 222 7.41 12.05 7.74
C PRO A 222 8.42 12.10 6.58
N HIS A 223 9.52 11.37 6.74
CA HIS A 223 10.61 11.34 5.76
C HIS A 223 11.05 9.92 5.39
N PHE A 224 10.42 8.88 5.95
CA PHE A 224 10.56 7.46 5.57
C PHE A 224 12.02 6.98 5.43
N SER A 225 12.93 7.45 6.32
CA SER A 225 14.38 7.25 6.24
C SER A 225 15.08 7.79 4.97
N THR A 226 14.36 8.52 4.12
CA THR A 226 14.87 9.17 2.90
C THR A 226 15.43 10.55 3.24
N HIS A 227 16.73 10.74 2.98
CA HIS A 227 17.43 12.01 3.23
C HIS A 227 18.07 12.61 1.96
N THR A 228 18.03 11.88 0.85
CA THR A 228 18.70 12.23 -0.40
C THR A 228 17.83 11.90 -1.63
N ASN A 229 18.19 12.47 -2.78
CA ASN A 229 17.47 12.29 -4.05
C ASN A 229 17.88 11.01 -4.81
N ASN A 230 18.48 10.01 -4.14
CA ASN A 230 19.01 8.79 -4.79
C ASN A 230 18.01 8.08 -5.74
N PRO A 231 16.69 8.00 -5.45
CA PRO A 231 15.73 7.40 -6.39
C PRO A 231 15.58 8.20 -7.69
N LEU A 232 15.58 9.54 -7.60
CA LEU A 232 15.54 10.45 -8.75
C LEU A 232 16.85 10.39 -9.54
N GLU A 233 18.01 10.37 -8.89
CA GLU A 233 19.30 10.20 -9.56
C GLU A 233 19.41 8.85 -10.28
N SER A 234 18.92 7.76 -9.66
CA SER A 234 18.86 6.43 -10.29
C SER A 234 17.95 6.42 -11.52
N PHE A 235 16.76 7.04 -11.43
CA PHE A 235 15.86 7.21 -12.57
C PHE A 235 16.50 8.05 -13.69
N PHE A 236 17.11 9.20 -13.37
CA PHE A 236 17.79 10.02 -14.38
C PHE A 236 18.98 9.30 -15.03
N GLY A 237 19.70 8.46 -14.28
CA GLY A 237 20.73 7.58 -14.83
C GLY A 237 20.16 6.57 -15.84
N LYS A 238 19.10 5.84 -15.45
CA LYS A 238 18.39 4.90 -16.34
C LYS A 238 17.83 5.60 -17.60
N LEU A 239 17.24 6.79 -17.44
CA LEU A 239 16.67 7.56 -18.55
C LEU A 239 17.77 8.08 -19.50
N LYS A 240 18.90 8.56 -18.97
CA LYS A 240 20.05 9.00 -19.79
C LYS A 240 20.83 7.86 -20.46
N GLY A 241 20.50 6.60 -20.13
CA GLY A 241 20.88 5.44 -20.93
C GLY A 241 20.08 5.29 -22.24
N VAL A 242 18.97 6.03 -22.40
CA VAL A 242 18.09 5.96 -23.59
C VAL A 242 17.76 7.31 -24.23
N VAL A 243 18.09 8.45 -23.60
CA VAL A 243 17.96 9.81 -24.19
C VAL A 243 19.24 10.61 -23.99
N SER A 244 19.51 11.57 -24.88
CA SER A 244 20.73 12.40 -24.87
C SER A 244 20.44 13.87 -25.18
N SER A 245 21.46 14.72 -25.12
CA SER A 245 21.36 16.12 -25.59
C SER A 245 21.22 16.27 -27.11
N GLN A 246 21.14 15.17 -27.88
CA GLN A 246 20.79 15.18 -29.30
C GLN A 246 19.37 14.67 -29.57
N SER A 247 18.71 14.08 -28.57
CA SER A 247 17.39 13.48 -28.72
C SER A 247 16.31 14.52 -29.04
N THR A 248 15.28 14.13 -29.78
CA THR A 248 14.13 15.00 -30.08
C THR A 248 13.26 15.23 -28.83
N MET A 249 12.33 16.17 -28.89
CA MET A 249 11.38 16.33 -27.77
C MET A 249 10.43 15.13 -27.73
N HIS A 250 9.98 14.64 -28.88
CA HIS A 250 9.11 13.47 -28.94
C HIS A 250 9.79 12.21 -28.36
N GLU A 251 11.09 12.02 -28.60
CA GLU A 251 11.88 10.93 -28.03
C GLU A 251 11.93 10.99 -26.51
N LEU A 252 12.15 12.18 -25.94
CA LEU A 252 12.18 12.39 -24.49
C LEU A 252 10.82 12.04 -23.86
N LEU A 253 9.72 12.55 -24.41
CA LEU A 253 8.36 12.25 -23.91
C LEU A 253 8.05 10.76 -24.05
N LYS A 254 8.36 10.15 -25.20
CA LYS A 254 8.15 8.72 -25.48
C LYS A 254 8.96 7.83 -24.54
N ALA A 255 10.24 8.12 -24.30
CA ALA A 255 11.11 7.36 -23.40
C ALA A 255 10.61 7.44 -21.95
N THR A 256 10.19 8.64 -21.54
CA THR A 256 9.63 8.93 -20.21
C THR A 256 8.35 8.13 -19.95
N ILE A 257 7.37 8.19 -20.88
CA ILE A 257 6.12 7.42 -20.79
C ILE A 257 6.40 5.90 -20.85
N SER A 258 7.32 5.46 -21.71
CA SER A 258 7.71 4.04 -21.81
C SER A 258 8.39 3.53 -20.55
N HIS A 259 9.15 4.36 -19.83
CA HIS A 259 9.68 4.02 -18.52
C HIS A 259 8.55 3.83 -17.51
N GLN A 260 7.56 4.73 -17.48
CA GLN A 260 6.42 4.62 -16.56
C GLN A 260 5.65 3.31 -16.76
N ARG A 261 5.32 2.94 -18.01
CA ARG A 261 4.63 1.66 -18.31
C ARG A 261 5.41 0.44 -17.80
N ARG A 262 6.75 0.47 -17.87
CA ARG A 262 7.60 -0.61 -17.32
C ARG A 262 7.46 -0.71 -15.80
N VAL A 263 7.51 0.41 -15.08
CA VAL A 263 7.38 0.44 -13.61
C VAL A 263 6.00 -0.08 -13.16
N VAL A 264 4.92 0.25 -13.87
CA VAL A 264 3.59 -0.31 -13.58
C VAL A 264 3.59 -1.84 -13.74
N ASN A 265 4.17 -2.35 -14.83
CA ASN A 265 4.29 -3.80 -15.05
C ASN A 265 5.18 -4.49 -14.00
N GLU A 266 6.28 -3.86 -13.57
CA GLU A 266 7.15 -4.35 -12.50
C GLU A 266 6.40 -4.49 -11.16
N VAL A 267 5.56 -3.51 -10.79
CA VAL A 267 4.72 -3.56 -9.58
C VAL A 267 3.65 -4.65 -9.69
N VAL A 268 2.92 -4.71 -10.80
CA VAL A 268 1.90 -5.74 -11.05
C VAL A 268 2.49 -7.16 -11.07
N HIS A 269 3.76 -7.31 -11.47
CA HIS A 269 4.47 -8.59 -11.42
C HIS A 269 4.95 -8.92 -10.00
N ARG A 270 5.53 -7.95 -9.27
CA ARG A 270 5.97 -8.10 -7.87
C ARG A 270 4.82 -8.56 -6.96
N ASN A 271 3.67 -7.89 -7.04
CA ASN A 271 2.49 -8.18 -6.21
C ASN A 271 1.87 -9.58 -6.48
N LYS A 272 2.25 -10.27 -7.57
CA LYS A 272 1.83 -11.64 -7.89
C LYS A 272 2.79 -12.72 -7.39
N ILE A 273 4.03 -12.37 -7.03
CA ILE A 273 5.12 -13.32 -6.72
C ILE A 273 5.63 -13.16 -5.28
N GLU A 274 5.47 -11.99 -4.66
CA GLU A 274 5.90 -11.73 -3.28
C GLU A 274 5.27 -12.75 -2.29
N GLN A 275 6.10 -13.62 -1.73
CA GLN A 275 5.67 -14.66 -0.79
C GLN A 275 5.26 -14.03 0.54
N ARG A 276 4.02 -14.28 0.98
CA ARG A 276 3.41 -13.67 2.17
C ARG A 276 3.79 -14.37 3.48
N ILE A 277 4.99 -14.96 3.54
CA ILE A 277 5.50 -15.73 4.67
C ILE A 277 6.96 -15.36 4.87
N ASN A 278 7.33 -15.05 6.12
CA ASN A 278 8.72 -15.03 6.57
C ASN A 278 8.84 -16.05 7.73
N PRO A 279 9.56 -17.17 7.56
CA PRO A 279 9.68 -18.20 8.60
C PRO A 279 10.36 -17.74 9.90
N SER A 280 11.08 -16.61 9.88
CA SER A 280 11.72 -16.03 11.08
C SER A 280 10.78 -15.16 11.93
N TYR A 281 9.60 -14.81 11.40
CA TYR A 281 8.61 -14.00 12.11
C TYR A 281 7.73 -14.87 13.01
N ASP A 282 7.30 -14.33 14.14
CA ASP A 282 6.35 -14.93 15.07
C ASP A 282 4.89 -14.67 14.64
N ALA A 283 3.91 -14.94 15.52
CA ALA A 283 2.50 -14.76 15.17
C ALA A 283 2.14 -13.29 14.88
N GLU A 284 2.63 -12.35 15.70
CA GLU A 284 2.40 -10.91 15.55
C GLU A 284 3.00 -10.39 14.23
N LEU A 285 4.27 -10.71 13.95
CA LEU A 285 4.94 -10.24 12.73
C LEU A 285 4.46 -10.95 11.45
N ARG A 286 4.01 -12.21 11.54
CA ARG A 286 3.33 -12.88 10.40
C ARG A 286 1.95 -12.27 10.13
N MET A 287 1.22 -11.84 11.16
CA MET A 287 -0.01 -11.08 11.00
C MET A 287 0.25 -9.75 10.29
N VAL A 288 1.25 -8.96 10.73
CA VAL A 288 1.68 -7.73 10.04
C VAL A 288 1.98 -7.98 8.55
N LEU A 289 2.78 -9.00 8.24
CA LEU A 289 3.21 -9.33 6.87
C LEU A 289 2.05 -9.72 5.94
N ARG A 290 0.89 -10.16 6.45
CA ARG A 290 -0.31 -10.41 5.62
C ARG A 290 -0.88 -9.14 5.00
N PHE A 291 -0.72 -7.99 5.68
CA PHE A 291 -1.34 -6.72 5.32
C PHE A 291 -0.37 -5.73 4.68
N THR A 292 0.95 -5.98 4.74
CA THR A 292 2.00 -5.07 4.28
C THR A 292 2.95 -5.72 3.26
N THR A 293 4.08 -5.05 2.98
CA THR A 293 5.26 -5.64 2.34
C THR A 293 6.22 -6.23 3.37
N HIS A 294 7.22 -7.00 2.91
CA HIS A 294 8.39 -7.33 3.73
C HIS A 294 9.15 -6.07 4.21
N TYR A 295 9.24 -5.01 3.40
CA TYR A 295 9.92 -3.78 3.79
C TYR A 295 9.30 -3.15 5.05
N ILE A 296 7.98 -2.98 5.07
CA ILE A 296 7.26 -2.42 6.24
C ILE A 296 7.36 -3.37 7.43
N ALA A 297 7.18 -4.67 7.21
CA ALA A 297 7.25 -5.68 8.26
C ALA A 297 8.65 -5.73 8.92
N ASP A 298 9.74 -5.59 8.17
CA ASP A 298 11.10 -5.52 8.71
C ASP A 298 11.34 -4.25 9.55
N LYS A 299 10.78 -3.09 9.14
CA LYS A 299 10.85 -1.86 9.95
C LYS A 299 10.11 -2.03 11.28
N ILE A 300 8.95 -2.69 11.26
CA ILE A 300 8.15 -3.00 12.45
C ILE A 300 8.87 -4.05 13.32
N ALA A 301 9.42 -5.12 12.74
CA ALA A 301 10.16 -6.17 13.44
C ALA A 301 11.33 -5.63 14.27
N GLY A 302 12.12 -4.70 13.71
CA GLY A 302 13.21 -4.03 14.45
C GLY A 302 12.74 -3.17 15.63
N GLN A 303 11.54 -2.60 15.57
CA GLN A 303 10.90 -1.89 16.68
C GLN A 303 10.25 -2.84 17.68
N TYR A 304 9.62 -3.92 17.22
CA TYR A 304 8.97 -4.95 18.03
C TYR A 304 9.98 -5.73 18.89
N ALA A 305 11.05 -6.25 18.27
CA ALA A 305 12.17 -6.86 18.99
C ALA A 305 12.83 -5.88 19.97
N SER A 306 12.86 -4.59 19.62
CA SER A 306 13.31 -3.52 20.53
C SER A 306 12.34 -3.24 21.68
N ALA A 307 11.04 -3.43 21.49
CA ALA A 307 10.02 -3.24 22.52
C ALA A 307 10.14 -4.34 23.59
N LEU A 308 10.09 -5.61 23.16
CA LEU A 308 10.18 -6.78 24.06
C LEU A 308 11.45 -6.72 24.91
N ASN A 309 12.62 -6.51 24.29
CA ASN A 309 13.92 -6.48 24.99
C ASN A 309 14.14 -5.25 25.89
N LYS A 310 13.26 -4.25 25.86
CA LYS A 310 13.40 -2.99 26.63
C LYS A 310 12.18 -2.65 27.46
N ALA A 311 11.14 -3.49 27.49
CA ALA A 311 9.85 -3.16 28.11
C ALA A 311 9.99 -2.78 29.59
N ASP A 312 10.82 -3.50 30.35
CA ASP A 312 11.15 -3.23 31.77
C ASP A 312 12.05 -2.00 31.99
N ARG A 313 12.49 -1.31 30.92
CA ARG A 313 13.28 -0.08 30.97
C ARG A 313 12.47 1.17 30.65
N PHE A 314 11.17 1.01 30.39
CA PHE A 314 10.22 2.09 30.19
C PHE A 314 9.31 2.19 31.41
N GLN A 315 9.02 3.41 31.83
CA GLN A 315 7.98 3.71 32.82
C GLN A 315 6.81 4.39 32.10
N PHE A 316 5.58 4.07 32.50
CA PHE A 316 4.36 4.50 31.84
C PHE A 316 3.51 5.29 32.83
N GLU A 317 3.25 6.55 32.51
CA GLU A 317 2.32 7.43 33.23
C GLU A 317 1.00 7.48 32.43
N GLU A 318 -0.04 6.81 32.94
CA GLU A 318 -1.40 6.89 32.42
C GLU A 318 -2.15 8.02 33.14
N ASP A 319 -2.72 8.96 32.38
CA ASP A 319 -3.71 9.91 32.89
C ASP A 319 -5.11 9.34 32.61
N ALA A 320 -5.94 9.23 33.66
CA ALA A 320 -7.26 8.60 33.58
C ALA A 320 -8.30 9.45 32.82
N GLU A 321 -8.05 10.74 32.61
CA GLU A 321 -8.93 11.65 31.85
C GLU A 321 -8.44 11.91 30.40
N SER A 322 -7.35 11.25 29.98
CA SER A 322 -6.65 11.55 28.71
C SER A 322 -6.38 10.31 27.86
N ASP A 323 -6.64 10.42 26.57
CA ASP A 323 -6.33 9.42 25.53
C ASP A 323 -4.82 9.32 25.21
N SER A 324 -3.95 9.67 26.16
CA SER A 324 -2.50 9.72 26.00
C SER A 324 -1.73 9.21 27.23
N VAL A 325 -0.59 8.56 26.95
CA VAL A 325 0.30 7.93 27.94
C VAL A 325 1.70 8.51 27.77
N VAL A 326 2.34 8.94 28.86
CA VAL A 326 3.75 9.38 28.82
C VAL A 326 4.66 8.18 29.08
N VAL A 327 5.63 7.98 28.20
CA VAL A 327 6.61 6.90 28.25
C VAL A 327 7.97 7.47 28.57
N HIS A 328 8.47 7.21 29.78
CA HIS A 328 9.81 7.63 30.20
C HIS A 328 10.81 6.53 29.86
N GLY A 329 11.74 6.86 28.96
CA GLY A 329 13.01 6.15 28.82
C GLY A 329 14.12 6.87 29.58
N ARG A 330 15.29 6.21 29.72
CA ARG A 330 16.42 6.65 30.56
C ARG A 330 16.82 8.13 30.46
N ASN A 331 16.74 8.72 29.27
CA ASN A 331 17.18 10.10 28.98
C ASN A 331 16.10 10.93 28.24
N SER A 332 14.88 10.41 28.06
CA SER A 332 13.86 11.03 27.19
C SER A 332 12.46 10.52 27.49
N SER A 333 11.49 11.43 27.55
CA SER A 333 10.06 11.11 27.60
C SER A 333 9.43 11.22 26.21
N TYR A 334 8.45 10.36 25.92
CA TYR A 334 7.65 10.41 24.70
C TYR A 334 6.17 10.28 25.01
N ASN A 335 5.31 11.02 24.31
CA ASN A 335 3.87 10.91 24.49
C ASN A 335 3.35 9.93 23.44
N LEU A 336 2.52 8.98 23.86
CA LEU A 336 1.70 8.12 23.00
C LEU A 336 0.29 8.73 22.94
N GLY A 337 -0.30 8.86 21.76
CA GLY A 337 -1.73 9.07 21.61
C GLY A 337 -2.40 7.75 21.26
N LEU A 338 -3.26 7.23 22.13
CA LEU A 338 -3.82 5.87 22.05
C LEU A 338 -4.77 5.74 20.85
N ALA A 339 -5.82 6.56 20.79
CA ALA A 339 -6.81 6.55 19.70
C ALA A 339 -6.23 6.86 18.31
N ALA A 340 -5.10 7.56 18.23
CA ALA A 340 -4.42 7.93 16.98
C ALA A 340 -3.15 7.12 16.71
N PHE A 341 -2.90 6.06 17.49
CA PHE A 341 -1.73 5.17 17.47
C PHE A 341 -0.35 5.84 17.29
N SER A 342 -0.23 7.09 17.75
CA SER A 342 0.90 7.97 17.43
C SER A 342 1.90 8.08 18.57
N CYS A 343 3.16 8.42 18.26
CA CYS A 343 4.19 8.68 19.27
C CYS A 343 5.06 9.89 18.88
N THR A 344 5.47 10.70 19.86
CA THR A 344 6.39 11.84 19.63
C THR A 344 7.86 11.44 19.39
N CYS A 345 8.17 10.15 19.33
CA CYS A 345 9.52 9.66 19.03
C CYS A 345 9.84 9.70 17.53
N GLY A 346 11.12 9.93 17.21
CA GLY A 346 11.55 10.14 15.83
C GLY A 346 11.18 9.02 14.85
N PHE A 347 11.15 7.75 15.30
CA PHE A 347 10.71 6.65 14.42
C PHE A 347 9.25 6.78 14.00
N SER A 348 8.33 7.02 14.94
CA SER A 348 6.90 7.12 14.64
C SER A 348 6.60 8.36 13.79
N CYS A 349 7.23 9.50 14.12
CA CYS A 349 7.11 10.71 13.31
C CYS A 349 7.66 10.55 11.89
N ALA A 350 8.81 9.88 11.73
CA ALA A 350 9.49 9.74 10.45
C ALA A 350 8.92 8.65 9.53
N MET A 351 8.52 7.51 10.09
CA MET A 351 8.04 6.36 9.32
C MET A 351 6.52 6.25 9.23
N ARG A 352 5.76 6.90 10.13
CA ARG A 352 4.30 6.67 10.33
C ARG A 352 3.94 5.20 10.63
N LEU A 353 4.85 4.50 11.31
CA LEU A 353 4.74 3.10 11.72
C LEU A 353 4.77 2.95 13.24
N PRO A 354 4.24 1.84 13.80
CA PRO A 354 4.26 1.59 15.24
C PRO A 354 5.70 1.49 15.76
N CYS A 355 5.99 2.19 16.86
CA CYS A 355 7.33 2.27 17.44
C CYS A 355 7.49 1.38 18.67
N GLN A 356 8.75 1.19 19.09
CA GLN A 356 9.10 0.38 20.27
C GLN A 356 8.35 0.80 21.56
N HIS A 357 7.96 2.08 21.69
CA HIS A 357 7.29 2.61 22.89
C HIS A 357 5.83 2.19 22.96
N MET A 358 5.10 2.29 21.85
CA MET A 358 3.70 1.88 21.75
C MET A 358 3.57 0.37 21.94
N MET A 359 4.46 -0.41 21.30
CA MET A 359 4.49 -1.86 21.45
C MET A 359 4.92 -2.30 22.87
N ALA A 360 5.85 -1.58 23.51
CA ALA A 360 6.23 -1.88 24.90
C ALA A 360 5.10 -1.58 25.89
N TYR A 361 4.34 -0.49 25.67
CA TYR A 361 3.14 -0.19 26.45
C TYR A 361 2.09 -1.30 26.30
N ARG A 362 1.74 -1.69 25.06
CA ARG A 362 0.78 -2.77 24.82
C ARG A 362 1.23 -4.11 25.39
N HIS A 363 2.52 -4.44 25.27
CA HIS A 363 3.09 -5.68 25.81
C HIS A 363 3.11 -5.73 27.36
N LYS A 364 3.19 -4.58 28.05
CA LYS A 364 3.15 -4.53 29.53
C LYS A 364 1.74 -4.34 30.11
N SER A 365 0.78 -3.87 29.30
CA SER A 365 -0.58 -3.60 29.75
C SER A 365 -1.51 -4.78 29.47
N PRO A 366 -2.11 -5.42 30.50
CA PRO A 366 -3.00 -6.58 30.32
C PRO A 366 -4.34 -6.22 29.65
N LYS A 367 -4.53 -4.96 29.27
CA LYS A 367 -5.68 -4.46 28.50
C LYS A 367 -5.69 -4.94 27.04
N PHE A 368 -4.57 -5.46 26.52
CA PHE A 368 -4.41 -5.81 25.10
C PHE A 368 -4.04 -7.29 24.90
N SER A 369 -4.78 -7.98 24.02
CA SER A 369 -4.51 -9.37 23.63
C SER A 369 -3.44 -9.50 22.54
N THR A 370 -3.12 -8.41 21.84
CA THR A 370 -2.07 -8.35 20.80
C THR A 370 -1.21 -7.10 20.96
N VAL A 371 0.07 -7.23 20.62
CA VAL A 371 1.06 -6.15 20.69
C VAL A 371 0.96 -5.21 19.49
N ILE A 372 0.59 -5.74 18.32
CA ILE A 372 0.42 -5.01 17.06
C ILE A 372 -1.00 -5.25 16.53
N THR A 373 -1.65 -4.22 16.01
CA THR A 373 -2.91 -4.33 15.26
C THR A 373 -2.83 -3.50 13.98
N VAL A 374 -3.72 -3.78 13.01
CA VAL A 374 -3.61 -3.20 11.65
C VAL A 374 -3.83 -1.69 11.67
N GLU A 375 -4.68 -1.19 12.56
CA GLU A 375 -4.99 0.23 12.74
C GLU A 375 -3.78 1.05 13.26
N MET A 376 -2.76 0.37 13.78
CA MET A 376 -1.48 1.01 14.18
C MET A 376 -0.56 1.29 12.99
N ILE A 377 -0.87 0.76 11.81
CA ILE A 377 -0.11 0.89 10.56
C ILE A 377 -0.88 1.86 9.65
N ALA A 378 -0.23 2.90 9.14
CA ALA A 378 -0.88 3.87 8.27
C ALA A 378 -1.47 3.20 7.01
N ASP A 379 -2.69 3.58 6.61
CA ASP A 379 -3.42 3.02 5.45
C ASP A 379 -2.59 3.00 4.16
N SER A 380 -1.69 3.96 3.98
CA SER A 380 -0.74 4.03 2.87
C SER A 380 0.18 2.81 2.80
N SER A 381 0.64 2.32 3.95
CA SER A 381 1.52 1.16 4.11
C SER A 381 0.77 -0.18 4.19
N VAL A 382 -0.56 -0.14 4.34
CA VAL A 382 -1.45 -1.30 4.26
C VAL A 382 -1.87 -1.53 2.80
N ASP A 383 -2.12 -2.77 2.44
CA ASP A 383 -2.66 -3.17 1.14
C ASP A 383 -3.68 -4.30 1.32
N LEU A 384 -4.95 -3.91 1.49
CA LEU A 384 -6.05 -4.85 1.72
C LEU A 384 -6.28 -5.82 0.55
N SER A 385 -5.71 -5.57 -0.64
CA SER A 385 -5.75 -6.54 -1.74
C SER A 385 -4.89 -7.79 -1.46
N ARG A 386 -3.91 -7.69 -0.55
CA ARG A 386 -3.09 -8.82 -0.05
C ARG A 386 -3.88 -9.79 0.83
N ILE A 387 -5.01 -9.38 1.39
CA ILE A 387 -5.87 -10.25 2.21
C ILE A 387 -6.48 -11.37 1.34
N GLY A 388 -6.67 -11.14 0.04
CA GLY A 388 -7.14 -12.17 -0.88
C GLY A 388 -8.65 -12.26 -1.03
N PHE A 389 -9.38 -11.13 -0.95
CA PHE A 389 -10.77 -11.04 -1.39
C PHE A 389 -10.90 -11.21 -2.93
N GLN A 390 -10.67 -12.42 -3.44
CA GLN A 390 -10.93 -12.79 -4.83
C GLN A 390 -12.41 -13.06 -5.07
N PHE A 391 -13.19 -12.01 -5.29
CA PHE A 391 -14.44 -12.16 -6.04
C PHE A 391 -14.11 -12.64 -7.46
N HIS A 392 -14.44 -13.90 -7.77
CA HIS A 392 -14.41 -14.44 -9.13
C HIS A 392 -15.59 -13.87 -9.95
N LEU A 393 -15.49 -12.60 -10.34
CA LEU A 393 -16.48 -11.97 -11.21
C LEU A 393 -16.30 -12.46 -12.65
N PHE A 394 -17.13 -13.41 -13.07
CA PHE A 394 -17.12 -13.97 -14.42
C PHE A 394 -17.37 -12.90 -15.50
N LYS A 395 -16.31 -12.47 -16.19
CA LYS A 395 -16.41 -11.68 -17.44
C LYS A 395 -16.22 -12.58 -18.67
N ARG A 396 -17.31 -12.90 -19.37
CA ARG A 396 -17.26 -13.50 -20.72
C ARG A 396 -17.11 -12.39 -21.77
N LYS A 397 -16.32 -12.64 -22.82
CA LYS A 397 -16.17 -11.73 -23.97
C LYS A 397 -17.47 -11.58 -24.76
N ARG A 398 -17.71 -10.40 -25.34
CA ARG A 398 -18.55 -10.24 -26.54
C ARG A 398 -17.90 -11.01 -27.70
N TYR A 399 -18.70 -11.78 -28.43
CA TYR A 399 -18.50 -11.95 -29.88
C TYR A 399 -19.23 -10.82 -30.59
N ALA A 400 -18.80 -10.47 -31.80
CA ALA A 400 -19.43 -9.44 -32.63
C ALA A 400 -19.42 -9.92 -34.09
N GLU A 401 -20.62 -10.20 -34.60
CA GLU A 401 -20.99 -10.57 -35.97
C GLU A 401 -22.44 -10.08 -36.14
N GLU A 402 -22.95 -9.61 -37.27
CA GLU A 402 -22.33 -8.91 -38.41
C GLU A 402 -23.50 -8.29 -39.20
N GLY A 403 -23.51 -6.98 -39.50
CA GLY A 403 -24.52 -6.36 -40.38
C GLY A 403 -25.26 -5.12 -39.84
N SER A 404 -25.35 -4.09 -40.69
CA SER A 404 -25.95 -2.74 -40.53
C SER A 404 -25.43 -1.87 -39.37
N SER A 405 -24.87 -0.66 -39.54
CA SER A 405 -25.05 0.47 -40.50
C SER A 405 -26.31 1.31 -40.26
N ASP A 406 -26.27 2.63 -40.07
CA ASP A 406 -25.17 3.61 -39.82
C ASP A 406 -25.77 4.79 -39.04
N ASP A 407 -25.05 5.41 -38.08
CA ASP A 407 -25.06 6.88 -37.84
C ASP A 407 -24.24 7.30 -36.59
N ALA A 408 -23.73 8.54 -36.64
CA ALA A 408 -23.28 9.45 -35.56
C ALA A 408 -22.19 9.04 -34.52
N ASP A 409 -21.31 10.00 -34.20
CA ASP A 409 -20.40 9.97 -33.04
C ASP A 409 -21.18 10.13 -31.72
N GLU A 410 -21.32 9.04 -30.98
CA GLU A 410 -21.34 9.03 -29.50
C GLU A 410 -20.93 7.62 -29.05
N ASP A 411 -20.09 7.49 -28.02
CA ASP A 411 -20.18 6.29 -27.17
C ASP A 411 -21.58 6.37 -26.56
N PRO A 412 -22.54 5.47 -26.89
CA PRO A 412 -23.92 5.70 -26.54
C PRO A 412 -24.07 5.61 -25.03
N TRP A 413 -24.00 6.79 -24.40
CA TRP A 413 -24.42 7.04 -23.03
C TRP A 413 -25.91 6.75 -23.00
N LEU A 414 -26.19 5.45 -22.87
CA LEU A 414 -27.46 4.75 -22.80
C LEU A 414 -28.61 5.76 -22.65
N THR A 415 -29.48 5.88 -23.65
CA THR A 415 -30.59 6.85 -23.64
C THR A 415 -31.35 6.82 -22.32
N ALA A 416 -32.16 7.83 -21.97
CA ALA A 416 -32.85 7.84 -20.66
C ALA A 416 -33.59 6.50 -20.33
N ALA A 417 -34.08 5.79 -21.36
CA ALA A 417 -34.61 4.44 -21.25
C ALA A 417 -33.54 3.34 -20.98
N GLU A 418 -32.40 3.38 -21.63
CA GLU A 418 -31.32 2.39 -21.50
C GLU A 418 -30.43 2.61 -20.25
N ARG A 419 -30.22 3.87 -19.85
CA ARG A 419 -29.51 4.24 -18.60
C ARG A 419 -30.24 3.66 -17.40
N TYR A 420 -31.57 3.77 -17.45
CA TYR A 420 -32.51 3.12 -16.54
C TYR A 420 -32.45 1.58 -16.67
N LYS A 421 -32.36 1.04 -17.89
CA LYS A 421 -32.33 -0.41 -18.18
C LYS A 421 -31.15 -1.15 -17.52
N GLU A 422 -29.91 -0.69 -17.63
CA GLU A 422 -28.76 -1.42 -17.03
C GLU A 422 -28.64 -1.19 -15.51
N ALA A 423 -29.02 -0.01 -15.02
CA ALA A 423 -29.18 0.22 -13.57
C ALA A 423 -30.25 -0.72 -12.99
N CYS A 424 -31.41 -0.83 -13.66
CA CYS A 424 -32.41 -1.83 -13.33
C CYS A 424 -31.86 -3.26 -13.42
N ARG A 425 -30.99 -3.60 -14.40
CA ARG A 425 -30.48 -4.96 -14.58
C ARG A 425 -29.57 -5.43 -13.45
N LEU A 426 -28.65 -4.57 -12.98
CA LEU A 426 -27.77 -4.89 -11.85
C LEU A 426 -28.51 -4.88 -10.51
N THR A 427 -29.43 -3.92 -10.31
CA THR A 427 -30.27 -3.92 -9.11
C THR A 427 -31.22 -5.11 -9.09
N HIS A 428 -31.81 -5.52 -10.23
CA HIS A 428 -32.60 -6.74 -10.33
C HIS A 428 -31.76 -7.99 -10.10
N ALA A 429 -30.57 -8.14 -10.70
CA ALA A 429 -29.74 -9.32 -10.45
C ALA A 429 -29.44 -9.58 -8.96
N ILE A 430 -29.17 -8.52 -8.17
CA ILE A 430 -28.91 -8.64 -6.72
C ILE A 430 -30.20 -8.72 -5.91
N LYS A 431 -31.26 -8.00 -6.32
CA LYS A 431 -32.58 -8.03 -5.67
C LYS A 431 -33.25 -9.38 -5.86
N ASP A 432 -33.19 -9.95 -7.05
CA ASP A 432 -33.91 -11.15 -7.43
C ASP A 432 -33.17 -12.40 -6.91
N GLU A 433 -31.83 -12.43 -6.86
CA GLU A 433 -31.08 -13.42 -6.05
C GLU A 433 -31.45 -13.37 -4.54
N LEU A 434 -31.97 -12.24 -4.05
CA LEU A 434 -32.46 -12.06 -2.67
C LEU A 434 -34.00 -12.04 -2.54
N ALA A 435 -34.75 -12.24 -3.63
CA ALA A 435 -36.21 -12.08 -3.66
C ALA A 435 -36.97 -13.09 -4.52
N ASP A 436 -36.34 -13.82 -5.45
CA ASP A 436 -36.88 -15.05 -6.07
C ASP A 436 -36.83 -16.25 -5.12
N VAL A 437 -36.52 -15.98 -3.85
CA VAL A 437 -37.21 -16.58 -2.69
C VAL A 437 -38.71 -16.17 -2.70
N THR A 438 -39.41 -16.55 -3.77
CA THR A 438 -40.84 -16.27 -4.01
C THR A 438 -41.75 -17.50 -3.90
N SER A 439 -41.19 -18.70 -3.72
CA SER A 439 -41.97 -19.81 -3.13
C SER A 439 -42.06 -19.59 -1.61
N GLU A 440 -43.26 -19.28 -1.13
CA GLU A 440 -43.43 -18.45 0.08
C GLU A 440 -43.35 -19.22 1.41
N ARG A 441 -42.48 -20.25 1.54
CA ARG A 441 -42.49 -21.13 2.73
C ARG A 441 -41.17 -21.59 3.35
N GLU A 442 -40.06 -21.74 2.62
CA GLU A 442 -38.90 -22.51 3.15
C GLU A 442 -37.55 -21.76 3.31
N PHE A 443 -37.31 -20.63 2.65
CA PHE A 443 -36.02 -19.91 2.73
C PHE A 443 -36.11 -18.56 3.49
N ARG A 444 -37.28 -18.24 4.06
CA ARG A 444 -37.62 -16.86 4.50
C ARG A 444 -37.06 -16.42 5.85
N GLU A 445 -36.29 -17.27 6.54
CA GLU A 445 -36.00 -17.07 7.97
C GLU A 445 -34.51 -16.86 8.31
N THR A 446 -33.58 -17.34 7.48
CA THR A 446 -32.14 -17.33 7.81
C THR A 446 -31.25 -17.09 6.59
N SER A 447 -30.29 -16.17 6.69
CA SER A 447 -29.22 -15.96 5.70
C SER A 447 -27.86 -16.38 6.26
N ALA A 448 -27.04 -17.04 5.46
CA ALA A 448 -25.75 -17.60 5.88
C ALA A 448 -24.58 -16.99 5.10
N ILE A 449 -23.52 -16.56 5.81
CA ILE A 449 -22.39 -15.81 5.26
C ILE A 449 -21.08 -16.49 5.65
N PRO A 450 -20.29 -17.03 4.70
CA PRO A 450 -18.97 -17.57 4.98
C PRO A 450 -17.98 -16.43 5.22
N VAL A 451 -17.37 -16.42 6.40
CA VAL A 451 -16.35 -15.45 6.79
C VAL A 451 -15.00 -16.16 6.74
N ASN A 452 -14.15 -15.80 5.78
CA ASN A 452 -12.77 -16.26 5.82
C ASN A 452 -11.97 -15.39 6.78
N ILE A 453 -11.34 -16.01 7.78
CA ILE A 453 -10.34 -15.36 8.62
C ILE A 453 -8.96 -15.75 8.06
N ASP A 454 -8.12 -14.74 7.83
CA ASP A 454 -6.68 -14.89 7.60
C ASP A 454 -6.22 -15.64 6.33
N ASN A 455 -7.16 -15.87 5.39
CA ASN A 455 -7.01 -16.73 4.19
C ASN A 455 -6.60 -18.18 4.52
N SER A 456 -6.91 -18.63 5.74
CA SER A 456 -6.52 -19.95 6.27
C SER A 456 -7.58 -20.61 7.15
N HIS A 457 -8.56 -19.86 7.66
CA HIS A 457 -9.62 -20.39 8.51
C HIS A 457 -11.00 -19.95 8.02
N TRP A 458 -11.98 -20.84 8.09
CA TRP A 458 -13.36 -20.57 7.69
C TRP A 458 -14.27 -20.53 8.91
N CYS A 459 -14.96 -19.40 9.06
CA CYS A 459 -15.97 -19.09 10.06
C CYS A 459 -17.31 -18.77 9.36
N ALA A 460 -18.35 -18.56 10.15
CA ALA A 460 -19.68 -18.20 9.65
C ALA A 460 -20.34 -17.09 10.46
N ILE A 461 -21.14 -16.27 9.78
CA ILE A 461 -22.19 -15.44 10.38
C ILE A 461 -23.52 -15.90 9.80
N VAL A 462 -24.54 -16.04 10.65
CA VAL A 462 -25.85 -16.58 10.31
C VAL A 462 -26.93 -15.64 10.86
N ALA A 463 -27.60 -14.92 9.96
CA ALA A 463 -28.61 -13.93 10.27
C ALA A 463 -30.01 -14.54 10.23
N HIS A 464 -30.55 -14.90 11.39
CA HIS A 464 -31.93 -15.34 11.57
C HIS A 464 -32.85 -14.12 11.61
N ILE A 465 -33.43 -13.79 10.46
CA ILE A 465 -34.19 -12.56 10.20
C ILE A 465 -35.47 -12.51 11.06
N ARG A 466 -36.19 -13.63 11.14
CA ARG A 466 -37.45 -13.74 11.90
C ARG A 466 -37.25 -13.62 13.41
N GLU A 467 -36.22 -14.30 13.93
CA GLU A 467 -35.87 -14.27 15.35
C GLU A 467 -35.19 -12.96 15.78
N LYS A 468 -34.70 -12.17 14.82
CA LYS A 468 -33.77 -11.06 15.03
C LYS A 468 -32.54 -11.52 15.79
N ARG A 469 -31.85 -12.53 15.26
CA ARG A 469 -30.63 -13.10 15.85
C ARG A 469 -29.49 -13.16 14.84
N LEU A 470 -28.35 -12.58 15.18
CA LEU A 470 -27.08 -12.81 14.47
C LEU A 470 -26.30 -13.87 15.25
N ALA A 471 -26.30 -15.11 14.76
CA ALA A 471 -25.38 -16.12 15.25
C ALA A 471 -24.01 -15.96 14.57
N TYR A 472 -22.94 -16.17 15.32
CA TYR A 472 -21.62 -16.46 14.74
C TYR A 472 -21.19 -17.88 15.12
N TYR A 473 -20.46 -18.51 14.21
CA TYR A 473 -19.93 -19.85 14.38
C TYR A 473 -18.48 -19.92 13.92
N ASP A 474 -17.67 -20.55 14.74
CA ASP A 474 -16.28 -20.86 14.51
C ASP A 474 -16.05 -22.34 14.85
N PRO A 475 -15.67 -23.18 13.88
CA PRO A 475 -15.37 -24.59 14.13
C PRO A 475 -14.32 -24.81 15.22
N THR A 476 -13.40 -23.87 15.44
CA THR A 476 -12.27 -24.02 16.37
C THR A 476 -12.49 -23.41 17.75
N GLU A 477 -13.65 -22.83 18.04
CA GLU A 477 -14.01 -22.21 19.34
C GLU A 477 -13.03 -21.10 19.84
N ASN A 478 -12.22 -20.51 18.95
CA ASN A 478 -11.15 -19.57 19.32
C ASN A 478 -11.43 -18.09 18.99
N SER A 479 -12.40 -17.78 18.11
CA SER A 479 -12.64 -16.43 17.55
C SER A 479 -13.75 -15.62 18.25
N GLU A 480 -14.03 -15.92 19.52
CA GLU A 480 -15.08 -15.23 20.32
C GLU A 480 -14.85 -13.70 20.43
N THR A 481 -13.64 -13.21 20.11
CA THR A 481 -13.38 -11.79 19.86
C THR A 481 -13.86 -11.32 18.49
N VAL A 482 -13.25 -11.78 17.39
CA VAL A 482 -13.39 -11.17 16.04
C VAL A 482 -14.82 -11.22 15.52
N LEU A 483 -15.44 -12.41 15.44
CA LEU A 483 -16.78 -12.55 14.86
C LEU A 483 -17.84 -11.83 15.70
N ALA A 484 -17.65 -11.83 17.03
CA ALA A 484 -18.54 -11.13 17.95
C ALA A 484 -18.47 -9.61 17.79
N HIS A 485 -17.32 -9.04 17.39
CA HIS A 485 -17.21 -7.61 17.04
C HIS A 485 -17.95 -7.32 15.74
N VAL A 486 -17.67 -8.07 14.66
CA VAL A 486 -18.35 -7.91 13.36
C VAL A 486 -19.88 -7.98 13.51
N CYS A 487 -20.40 -8.94 14.29
CA CYS A 487 -21.84 -9.05 14.54
C CYS A 487 -22.40 -7.87 15.36
N ARG A 488 -21.64 -7.30 16.30
CA ARG A 488 -22.06 -6.10 17.07
C ARG A 488 -22.06 -4.85 16.19
N ASP A 489 -21.08 -4.68 15.31
CA ASP A 489 -21.01 -3.54 14.41
C ASP A 489 -22.11 -3.58 13.34
N LEU A 490 -22.51 -4.78 12.89
CA LEU A 490 -23.71 -4.99 12.07
C LEU A 490 -25.00 -4.59 12.81
N CYS A 491 -25.12 -4.88 14.12
CA CYS A 491 -26.25 -4.36 14.92
C CYS A 491 -26.27 -2.83 14.97
N VAL A 492 -25.11 -2.18 15.15
CA VAL A 492 -25.02 -0.70 15.21
C VAL A 492 -25.31 -0.04 13.85
N SER A 493 -24.90 -0.66 12.75
CA SER A 493 -24.96 -0.08 11.40
C SER A 493 -26.25 -0.37 10.60
N GLY A 494 -27.11 -1.27 11.07
CA GLY A 494 -28.39 -1.54 10.40
C GLY A 494 -29.32 -2.56 11.08
N PHE A 495 -28.78 -3.43 11.94
CA PHE A 495 -29.54 -4.50 12.61
C PHE A 495 -29.85 -4.15 14.09
N ASP A 496 -30.37 -2.95 14.34
CA ASP A 496 -30.50 -2.31 15.66
C ASP A 496 -31.25 -3.12 16.74
N LYS A 497 -32.11 -4.06 16.30
CA LYS A 497 -32.95 -4.92 17.15
C LYS A 497 -32.52 -6.39 17.13
N PHE A 498 -31.34 -6.72 16.60
CA PHE A 498 -30.84 -8.10 16.52
C PHE A 498 -29.96 -8.45 17.72
N LYS A 499 -30.18 -9.65 18.29
CA LYS A 499 -29.36 -10.24 19.35
C LYS A 499 -28.18 -11.00 18.75
N VAL A 500 -26.97 -10.65 19.15
CA VAL A 500 -25.76 -11.43 18.82
C VAL A 500 -25.69 -12.68 19.72
N VAL A 501 -25.33 -13.84 19.15
CA VAL A 501 -25.25 -15.14 19.85
C VAL A 501 -24.05 -15.95 19.34
N ASN A 502 -23.29 -16.57 20.24
CA ASN A 502 -22.32 -17.62 19.89
C ASN A 502 -23.06 -18.94 19.64
N ASP A 503 -22.82 -19.59 18.52
CA ASP A 503 -23.39 -20.91 18.18
C ASP A 503 -22.24 -21.90 17.86
N PRO A 504 -21.50 -22.37 18.88
CA PRO A 504 -20.15 -22.94 18.73
C PRO A 504 -20.10 -24.38 18.19
N ARG A 505 -21.24 -25.01 17.86
CA ARG A 505 -21.28 -26.43 17.48
C ARG A 505 -21.65 -26.65 16.00
N PRO A 506 -21.08 -27.66 15.33
CA PRO A 506 -20.11 -28.66 15.84
C PRO A 506 -18.68 -28.11 15.99
N ILE A 507 -17.91 -28.61 16.96
CA ILE A 507 -16.50 -28.20 17.16
C ILE A 507 -15.58 -29.14 16.37
N GLN A 508 -14.60 -28.56 15.68
CA GLN A 508 -13.56 -29.21 14.90
C GLN A 508 -12.39 -29.62 15.80
N PHE A 509 -12.05 -30.90 15.78
CA PHE A 509 -10.94 -31.49 16.56
C PHE A 509 -9.62 -31.60 15.78
N ASP A 510 -9.59 -31.18 14.51
CA ASP A 510 -8.43 -31.21 13.62
C ASP A 510 -8.00 -29.79 13.19
N GLY A 511 -6.87 -29.66 12.50
CA GLY A 511 -6.33 -28.35 12.10
C GLY A 511 -6.66 -27.88 10.68
N HIS A 512 -7.54 -28.55 9.93
CA HIS A 512 -7.62 -28.36 8.47
C HIS A 512 -9.02 -28.49 7.81
N ASN A 513 -10.05 -28.95 8.51
CA ASN A 513 -11.38 -29.20 7.93
C ASN A 513 -12.38 -28.05 8.07
N CYS A 514 -11.99 -26.85 8.50
CA CYS A 514 -12.91 -25.74 8.81
C CYS A 514 -13.92 -25.42 7.69
N GLY A 515 -13.51 -25.48 6.42
CA GLY A 515 -14.43 -25.32 5.28
C GLY A 515 -15.55 -26.38 5.24
N VAL A 516 -15.25 -27.64 5.58
CA VAL A 516 -16.24 -28.74 5.71
C VAL A 516 -17.21 -28.44 6.85
N TYR A 517 -16.71 -27.95 7.98
CA TYR A 517 -17.52 -27.58 9.14
C TYR A 517 -18.42 -26.36 8.86
N ILE A 518 -17.97 -25.38 8.06
CA ILE A 518 -18.84 -24.27 7.61
C ILE A 518 -19.91 -24.76 6.62
N LEU A 519 -19.56 -25.61 5.65
CA LEU A 519 -20.55 -26.22 4.75
C LEU A 519 -21.58 -27.04 5.51
N LEU A 520 -21.16 -27.83 6.52
CA LEU A 520 -22.06 -28.53 7.45
C LEU A 520 -22.95 -27.56 8.24
N LYS A 521 -22.43 -26.42 8.71
CA LYS A 521 -23.22 -25.42 9.42
C LYS A 521 -24.29 -24.83 8.54
N PHE A 522 -23.98 -24.48 7.29
CA PHE A 522 -24.97 -23.95 6.35
C PHE A 522 -26.00 -25.01 5.97
N TRP A 523 -25.56 -26.24 5.70
CA TRP A 523 -26.46 -27.35 5.40
C TRP A 523 -27.44 -27.62 6.55
N SER A 524 -26.95 -27.75 7.78
CA SER A 524 -27.82 -27.95 8.96
C SER A 524 -28.71 -26.75 9.27
N THR A 525 -28.22 -25.52 9.05
CA THR A 525 -29.00 -24.28 9.20
C THR A 525 -30.17 -24.21 8.21
N VAL A 526 -29.99 -24.68 6.97
CA VAL A 526 -31.07 -24.73 5.97
C VAL A 526 -31.99 -25.93 6.22
N TRP A 527 -31.43 -27.13 6.44
CA TRP A 527 -32.19 -28.37 6.47
C TRP A 527 -33.06 -28.53 7.73
N THR A 528 -32.68 -27.90 8.86
CA THR A 528 -33.53 -27.89 10.07
C THR A 528 -34.86 -27.15 9.90
N HIS A 529 -35.01 -26.33 8.85
CA HIS A 529 -36.31 -25.75 8.45
C HIS A 529 -37.12 -26.66 7.49
N ILE A 530 -36.52 -27.72 6.96
CA ILE A 530 -37.07 -28.56 5.89
C ILE A 530 -37.47 -29.96 6.38
N SER A 531 -36.78 -30.54 7.37
CA SER A 531 -37.22 -31.79 8.00
C SER A 531 -36.72 -32.00 9.43
N ASP A 532 -37.66 -32.32 10.34
CA ASP A 532 -37.43 -32.82 11.70
C ASP A 532 -36.61 -34.13 11.74
N SER A 533 -36.51 -34.85 10.61
CA SER A 533 -35.81 -36.14 10.51
C SER A 533 -34.30 -36.01 10.27
N PHE A 534 -33.75 -34.80 10.18
CA PHE A 534 -32.34 -34.60 9.85
C PHE A 534 -31.42 -34.83 11.05
N GLN A 535 -30.64 -35.90 10.99
CA GLN A 535 -29.51 -36.13 11.88
C GLN A 535 -28.25 -35.56 11.22
N LEU A 536 -27.43 -34.85 12.00
CA LEU A 536 -26.08 -34.47 11.58
C LEU A 536 -25.28 -35.74 11.22
N PRO A 537 -24.45 -35.72 10.16
CA PRO A 537 -23.51 -36.81 9.89
C PRO A 537 -22.65 -37.09 11.12
N ASP A 538 -22.22 -38.35 11.29
CA ASP A 538 -21.32 -38.70 12.38
C ASP A 538 -19.97 -37.99 12.21
N LEU A 539 -19.65 -37.08 13.12
CA LEU A 539 -18.37 -36.36 13.17
C LEU A 539 -17.43 -36.96 14.22
N SER A 540 -17.74 -38.11 14.83
CA SER A 540 -16.93 -38.71 15.90
C SER A 540 -15.63 -39.37 15.43
N SER A 541 -15.46 -39.58 14.12
CA SER A 541 -14.28 -40.23 13.55
C SER A 541 -13.68 -39.48 12.36
N LEU A 542 -12.35 -39.54 12.24
CA LEU A 542 -11.60 -39.01 11.09
C LEU A 542 -12.09 -39.60 9.77
N THR A 543 -12.33 -40.92 9.73
CA THR A 543 -12.78 -41.64 8.53
C THR A 543 -14.14 -41.14 8.02
N ALA A 544 -15.06 -40.76 8.92
CA ALA A 544 -16.34 -40.18 8.54
C ALA A 544 -16.17 -38.74 7.98
N LEU A 545 -15.30 -37.92 8.57
CA LEU A 545 -14.95 -36.59 8.03
C LEU A 545 -14.26 -36.66 6.67
N GLU A 546 -13.32 -37.61 6.48
CA GLU A 546 -12.62 -37.79 5.22
C GLU A 546 -13.56 -38.22 4.09
N LYS A 547 -14.49 -39.13 4.39
CA LYS A 547 -15.57 -39.53 3.48
C LYS A 547 -16.48 -38.36 3.14
N LEU A 548 -16.95 -37.60 4.14
CA LEU A 548 -17.80 -36.42 3.93
C LEU A 548 -17.08 -35.35 3.09
N ARG A 549 -15.80 -35.08 3.37
CA ARG A 549 -14.95 -34.16 2.61
C ARG A 549 -14.80 -34.61 1.16
N TYR A 550 -14.64 -35.91 0.93
CA TYR A 550 -14.61 -36.50 -0.41
C TYR A 550 -15.95 -36.34 -1.13
N GLU A 551 -17.08 -36.65 -0.47
CA GLU A 551 -18.42 -36.53 -1.05
C GLU A 551 -18.75 -35.06 -1.41
N MET A 552 -18.42 -34.10 -0.53
CA MET A 552 -18.55 -32.67 -0.83
C MET A 552 -17.65 -32.24 -2.00
N LEU A 553 -16.39 -32.64 -2.03
CA LEU A 553 -15.45 -32.28 -3.09
C LEU A 553 -15.86 -32.90 -4.45
N HIS A 554 -16.31 -34.15 -4.44
CA HIS A 554 -16.84 -34.83 -5.62
C HIS A 554 -18.07 -34.10 -6.17
N TYR A 555 -19.00 -33.68 -5.31
CA TYR A 555 -20.16 -32.89 -5.72
C TYR A 555 -19.76 -31.53 -6.32
N ILE A 556 -18.82 -30.81 -5.69
CA ILE A 556 -18.30 -29.53 -6.19
C ILE A 556 -17.64 -29.66 -7.57
N LEU A 557 -16.91 -30.75 -7.82
CA LEU A 557 -16.19 -30.97 -9.08
C LEU A 557 -17.08 -31.52 -10.21
N ASN A 558 -18.01 -32.43 -9.88
CA ASN A 558 -18.75 -33.23 -10.85
C ASN A 558 -20.25 -32.85 -10.97
N GLY A 559 -20.74 -31.94 -10.13
CA GLY A 559 -22.07 -31.32 -10.22
C GLY A 559 -23.27 -32.22 -9.94
N ASN A 560 -23.06 -33.49 -9.58
CA ASN A 560 -24.13 -34.45 -9.30
C ASN A 560 -23.68 -35.57 -8.36
N THR A 561 -24.60 -36.09 -7.55
CA THR A 561 -24.40 -37.27 -6.69
C THR A 561 -24.87 -38.59 -7.34
N GLU A 562 -25.48 -38.54 -8.53
CA GLU A 562 -25.89 -39.71 -9.29
C GLU A 562 -24.77 -40.29 -10.16
N ASN A 563 -23.80 -40.94 -9.50
CA ASN A 563 -23.12 -42.10 -10.08
C ASN A 563 -22.50 -42.99 -9.00
N ARG A 564 -23.35 -43.45 -8.08
CA ARG A 564 -23.09 -44.67 -7.32
C ARG A 564 -23.15 -45.85 -8.30
N VAL A 565 -22.05 -46.11 -9.01
CA VAL A 565 -21.88 -47.38 -9.73
C VAL A 565 -22.08 -48.49 -8.69
N THR A 566 -23.04 -49.36 -8.95
CA THR A 566 -23.42 -50.45 -8.04
C THR A 566 -22.34 -51.53 -8.07
N ALA A 567 -21.27 -51.31 -7.31
CA ALA A 567 -20.45 -52.39 -6.78
C ALA A 567 -21.30 -53.15 -5.75
N THR A 568 -22.18 -54.01 -6.25
CA THR A 568 -22.95 -54.95 -5.43
C THR A 568 -21.99 -55.92 -4.77
N GLU A 569 -22.09 -56.06 -3.46
CA GLU A 569 -21.49 -57.16 -2.73
C GLU A 569 -22.07 -58.47 -3.27
N THR A 570 -21.22 -59.29 -3.90
CA THR A 570 -21.48 -60.68 -4.22
C THR A 570 -20.33 -61.50 -3.69
N GLU A 571 -20.50 -62.04 -2.48
CA GLU A 571 -19.60 -63.00 -1.88
C GLU A 571 -19.62 -64.31 -2.69
N VAL A 572 -18.44 -64.79 -3.09
CA VAL A 572 -18.19 -66.22 -3.34
C VAL A 572 -16.78 -66.53 -2.84
N GLU A 573 -16.63 -67.69 -2.20
CA GLU A 573 -15.42 -68.12 -1.50
C GLU A 573 -14.31 -68.65 -2.45
N ASP A 574 -13.12 -68.84 -1.88
CA ASP A 574 -12.06 -69.77 -2.25
C ASP A 574 -11.97 -70.34 -3.68
N THR A 575 -10.78 -70.20 -4.28
CA THR A 575 -10.06 -71.44 -4.65
C THR A 575 -8.54 -71.33 -4.60
N CYS A 576 -7.96 -72.43 -4.14
CA CYS A 576 -6.56 -72.70 -3.85
C CYS A 576 -5.65 -72.82 -5.08
N THR A 577 -4.39 -73.19 -4.81
CA THR A 577 -3.34 -73.76 -5.68
C THR A 577 -2.52 -72.84 -6.59
N ALA A 578 -1.21 -72.94 -6.41
CA ALA A 578 -0.18 -72.50 -7.34
C ALA A 578 0.48 -73.72 -8.01
N THR A 579 0.87 -73.55 -9.27
CA THR A 579 1.92 -74.32 -9.97
C THR A 579 2.62 -73.31 -10.90
N ASN A 580 3.91 -73.01 -10.74
CA ASN A 580 5.10 -73.84 -11.02
C ASN A 580 5.28 -74.16 -12.51
N GLU A 581 6.24 -73.45 -13.12
CA GLU A 581 7.20 -73.86 -14.16
C GLU A 581 8.09 -72.61 -14.37
N GLU A 582 9.23 -72.46 -13.67
CA GLU A 582 10.55 -73.01 -14.02
C GLU A 582 11.07 -72.59 -15.41
N GLU A 583 11.99 -71.62 -15.42
CA GLU A 583 13.15 -71.67 -16.33
C GLU A 583 14.40 -71.11 -15.61
N SER A 584 15.58 -71.62 -15.97
CA SER A 584 16.77 -71.69 -15.09
C SER A 584 17.74 -70.50 -15.18
N LYS A 585 18.58 -70.36 -14.13
CA LYS A 585 20.06 -70.34 -14.30
C LYS A 585 20.83 -70.57 -13.01
N ASP A 586 21.77 -71.50 -13.04
CA ASP A 586 22.64 -71.90 -11.93
C ASP A 586 23.88 -70.98 -11.79
N ALA A 587 24.30 -70.75 -10.53
CA ALA A 587 25.69 -70.54 -10.10
C ALA A 587 25.80 -70.66 -8.57
#